data_AF-A0A2W4LHW7-F1
#
_entry.id   AF-A0A2W4LHW7-F1
#
_cell.length_a   1.000
_cell.length_b   1.000
_cell.length_c   1.000
_cell.angle_alpha   90.00
_cell.angle_beta   90.00
_cell.angle_gamma   90.00
#
_symmetry.space_group_name_H-M   'P 1'
#
loop_
_entity.id
_entity.type
_entity.pdbx_description
1 polymer ?
#
loop_
_entity_poly.entity_id
_entity_poly.type
_entity_poly.pdbx_seq_one_letter_code
_entity_poly.pdbx_strand_id
1 'polypeptide(L)'
;GRVNVWHGVAPPRDWSSGGPVRPGDGRLRSLLSLRDWRAGRTSVRQTLHVRRRPGVSPGDVVRRDRHRRVRGVHLRRLEWVLALLAVALPPGCGARSGLPGEELVRCAVAADCPATACETAECVAGVCELTPLRCDDGDPCTDDRCEPDVGCIYRPRTDDADGDGHRAPLAGFAPGEPGACGDDCDDRNALAHPGRTETCDGLDNDCNGVIDDGARYGPSGEAPVRISASALRAYRGDLAASKEGFVLTYAGLEADDTNLFRPVFVGLDVTGRTRFTTRVTETNVSTFPGPLAWDGQAFASAWSDARMAGGYEIYFALFSADGKKLGPDVRLTEAAGFSLNPAIVWNRSEYVVIWDDRRDEGALGGEAPRLYAQRLGADGRLLGGNVLLSEEAGLEYPTLAQGTRRLGLAHTVHGEPSRLGFRVLDARLAEAARAEELLGANVTALSLHALDDRFVLLWEEGNEAGPGNALYAAVFDEDARLVVPATTIASGASFLRSHAARSFGDRFIVVWADDTHTDYELFVQTFGPDLVARGERARLTNEQGDSVNPAIALGPEGTLGVLFEDFRTGTRHVYFLTLACTD
;
A
#
# COMPACT_ATOMS: atom_id res chain seq x y z
N GLY A 1 -17.86 21.44 -22.03
CA GLY A 1 -16.46 21.57 -22.50
C GLY A 1 -15.85 20.19 -22.50
N ARG A 2 -15.05 19.82 -23.51
CA ARG A 2 -14.26 18.58 -23.46
C ARG A 2 -13.06 18.86 -22.58
N VAL A 3 -13.07 18.34 -21.36
CA VAL A 3 -11.90 18.33 -20.47
C VAL A 3 -11.14 17.05 -20.81
N ASN A 4 -9.89 17.18 -21.25
CA ASN A 4 -8.97 16.06 -21.39
C ASN A 4 -8.55 15.65 -19.97
N VAL A 5 -9.03 14.50 -19.52
CA VAL A 5 -8.67 13.91 -18.23
C VAL A 5 -7.36 13.14 -18.42
N TRP A 6 -6.34 13.54 -17.67
CA TRP A 6 -5.01 12.95 -17.66
C TRP A 6 -4.99 11.91 -16.53
N HIS A 7 -4.90 10.64 -16.88
CA HIS A 7 -4.61 9.57 -15.92
C HIS A 7 -3.09 9.47 -15.73
N GLY A 8 -2.64 8.91 -14.59
CA GLY A 8 -1.24 8.72 -14.17
C GLY A 8 -0.29 7.92 -15.07
N VAL A 9 -0.43 8.04 -16.39
CA VAL A 9 0.61 7.82 -17.38
C VAL A 9 0.57 9.03 -18.31
N ALA A 10 1.53 9.94 -18.19
CA ALA A 10 1.61 11.11 -19.05
C ALA A 10 1.64 10.69 -20.54
N PRO A 11 0.68 11.11 -21.40
CA PRO A 11 0.93 11.17 -22.84
C PRO A 11 2.01 12.24 -23.10
N PRO A 12 3.09 11.92 -23.84
CA PRO A 12 3.89 12.96 -24.45
C PRO A 12 3.01 13.75 -25.43
N ARG A 13 3.20 15.07 -25.49
CA ARG A 13 2.70 15.87 -26.60
C ARG A 13 3.29 15.28 -27.89
N ASP A 14 2.46 14.86 -28.82
CA ASP A 14 2.87 14.50 -30.19
C ASP A 14 3.62 15.69 -30.82
N TRP A 15 4.95 15.60 -30.86
CA TRP A 15 5.79 16.39 -31.76
C TRP A 15 6.54 15.41 -32.66
N SER A 16 5.82 14.84 -33.63
CA SER A 16 6.40 14.06 -34.72
C SER A 16 6.02 14.67 -36.07
N SER A 17 6.78 15.67 -36.50
CA SER A 17 7.25 15.79 -37.89
C SER A 17 8.16 17.01 -38.05
N GLY A 18 9.46 16.76 -38.18
CA GLY A 18 10.45 17.82 -38.41
C GLY A 18 11.80 17.29 -38.87
N GLY A 19 11.83 16.46 -39.92
CA GLY A 19 13.06 16.17 -40.65
C GLY A 19 13.53 17.39 -41.48
N PRO A 20 14.84 17.54 -41.75
CA PRO A 20 15.42 18.79 -42.24
C PRO A 20 15.26 18.95 -43.75
N VAL A 21 14.76 20.10 -44.20
CA VAL A 21 14.78 20.49 -45.63
C VAL A 21 15.70 21.70 -45.80
N ARG A 22 16.73 21.53 -46.64
CA ARG A 22 17.65 22.58 -47.10
C ARG A 22 16.95 23.58 -48.04
N PRO A 23 17.46 24.82 -48.18
CA PRO A 23 16.71 25.92 -48.78
C PRO A 23 16.72 25.87 -50.31
N GLY A 24 15.57 26.17 -50.91
CA GLY A 24 15.41 26.34 -52.35
C GLY A 24 14.25 27.27 -52.65
N ASP A 25 14.56 28.36 -53.36
CA ASP A 25 13.65 29.39 -53.87
C ASP A 25 12.38 28.85 -54.55
N GLY A 26 11.26 29.57 -54.38
CA GLY A 26 10.10 29.34 -55.24
C GLY A 26 8.80 29.94 -54.73
N ARG A 27 8.53 31.19 -55.12
CA ARG A 27 7.24 31.89 -54.99
C ARG A 27 6.03 31.01 -55.32
N LEU A 28 4.93 31.14 -54.55
CA LEU A 28 3.57 31.25 -55.09
C LEU A 28 2.50 31.64 -54.02
N ARG A 29 2.06 32.90 -54.14
CA ARG A 29 0.72 33.48 -53.92
C ARG A 29 -0.22 32.91 -52.83
N SER A 30 -0.35 33.70 -51.76
CA SER A 30 -1.49 33.74 -50.85
C SER A 30 -2.65 34.58 -51.41
N LEU A 31 -3.88 34.13 -51.19
CA LEU A 31 -5.11 34.89 -51.43
C LEU A 31 -6.01 34.78 -50.19
N LEU A 32 -6.43 35.97 -49.71
CA LEU A 32 -7.62 36.28 -48.90
C LEU A 32 -7.62 35.84 -47.42
N SER A 33 -8.08 36.60 -46.43
CA SER A 33 -8.39 38.04 -46.25
C SER A 33 -8.88 38.13 -44.80
N LEU A 34 -8.16 38.88 -43.95
CA LEU A 34 -8.64 39.30 -42.62
C LEU A 34 -9.72 40.39 -42.77
N ARG A 35 -10.80 40.30 -41.99
CA ARG A 35 -11.62 41.45 -41.60
C ARG A 35 -11.99 41.37 -40.12
N ASP A 36 -11.53 42.38 -39.40
CA ASP A 36 -11.95 42.77 -38.05
C ASP A 36 -13.47 42.95 -37.95
N TRP A 37 -14.05 42.69 -36.77
CA TRP A 37 -15.22 43.43 -36.31
C TRP A 37 -15.24 43.65 -34.80
N ARG A 38 -15.63 44.88 -34.45
CA ARG A 38 -15.56 45.51 -33.13
C ARG A 38 -16.66 45.06 -32.16
N ALA A 39 -16.36 45.29 -30.89
CA ALA A 39 -17.23 45.18 -29.72
C ALA A 39 -18.56 45.96 -29.82
N GLY A 40 -19.62 45.37 -29.26
CA GLY A 40 -20.90 46.02 -28.99
C GLY A 40 -21.62 45.34 -27.81
N ARG A 41 -21.67 46.03 -26.68
CA ARG A 41 -22.51 45.68 -25.51
C ARG A 41 -23.99 45.71 -25.90
N THR A 42 -24.79 44.78 -25.38
CA THR A 42 -26.23 45.02 -25.20
C THR A 42 -26.79 44.20 -24.04
N SER A 43 -27.43 44.92 -23.12
CA SER A 43 -28.16 44.46 -21.94
C SER A 43 -29.48 43.80 -22.33
N VAL A 44 -29.80 42.66 -21.72
CA VAL A 44 -31.12 42.02 -21.82
C VAL A 44 -31.96 42.42 -20.59
N ARG A 45 -33.04 43.17 -20.83
CA ARG A 45 -34.18 43.35 -19.91
C ARG A 45 -35.14 42.19 -20.13
N GLN A 46 -35.45 41.41 -19.10
CA GLN A 46 -36.61 40.51 -19.10
C GLN A 46 -37.82 41.20 -18.47
N THR A 47 -38.93 41.19 -19.19
CA THR A 47 -40.22 41.76 -18.81
C THR A 47 -41.06 40.66 -18.14
N LEU A 48 -41.40 40.84 -16.86
CA LEU A 48 -42.36 40.01 -16.13
C LEU A 48 -43.80 40.38 -16.55
N HIS A 49 -44.63 39.39 -16.86
CA HIS A 49 -46.08 39.55 -16.93
C HIS A 49 -46.75 38.95 -15.69
N VAL A 50 -47.43 39.83 -14.95
CA VAL A 50 -48.27 39.52 -13.79
C VAL A 50 -49.73 39.47 -14.25
N ARG A 51 -50.47 38.43 -13.86
CA ARG A 51 -51.94 38.46 -13.75
C ARG A 51 -52.36 37.94 -12.36
N ARG A 52 -53.07 38.76 -11.59
CA ARG A 52 -53.87 38.43 -10.39
C ARG A 52 -55.36 38.45 -10.78
N ARG A 53 -56.13 37.36 -10.55
CA ARG A 53 -57.12 37.05 -9.47
C ARG A 53 -58.38 37.94 -9.46
N PRO A 54 -59.61 37.39 -9.16
CA PRO A 54 -60.09 37.11 -7.78
C PRO A 54 -61.04 35.88 -7.64
N GLY A 55 -61.09 35.15 -6.50
CA GLY A 55 -61.97 35.35 -5.31
C GLY A 55 -62.79 34.06 -5.12
N VAL A 56 -62.87 33.39 -3.95
CA VAL A 56 -63.69 33.71 -2.75
C VAL A 56 -63.11 32.97 -1.52
N SER A 57 -63.33 33.56 -0.34
CA SER A 57 -62.69 33.34 0.97
C SER A 57 -63.64 32.64 2.00
N PRO A 58 -63.49 32.79 3.35
CA PRO A 58 -62.92 31.80 4.27
C PRO A 58 -63.90 31.37 5.40
N GLY A 59 -63.50 30.46 6.30
CA GLY A 59 -64.28 30.18 7.51
C GLY A 59 -63.58 29.24 8.51
N ASP A 60 -63.15 29.83 9.62
CA ASP A 60 -62.44 29.22 10.75
C ASP A 60 -63.35 28.48 11.76
N VAL A 61 -62.67 27.85 12.73
CA VAL A 61 -63.04 27.58 14.14
C VAL A 61 -63.79 26.27 14.46
N VAL A 62 -63.17 25.39 15.29
CA VAL A 62 -63.56 25.11 16.70
C VAL A 62 -62.93 23.80 17.22
N ARG A 63 -62.27 23.96 18.38
CA ARG A 63 -61.82 22.98 19.38
C ARG A 63 -62.88 21.96 19.82
N ARG A 64 -62.43 20.73 20.15
CA ARG A 64 -62.65 19.96 21.42
C ARG A 64 -62.27 18.49 21.14
N ASP A 65 -61.20 17.93 21.70
CA ASP A 65 -60.96 17.57 23.10
C ASP A 65 -61.99 16.54 23.64
N ARG A 66 -61.60 15.25 23.74
CA ARG A 66 -61.49 14.51 25.03
C ARG A 66 -61.39 12.97 24.92
N HIS A 67 -60.41 12.46 25.65
CA HIS A 67 -60.39 11.27 26.53
C HIS A 67 -60.37 9.84 25.97
N ARG A 68 -59.21 9.18 26.16
CA ARG A 68 -58.95 8.21 27.25
C ARG A 68 -57.44 8.20 27.54
N ARG A 69 -56.96 8.82 28.64
CA ARG A 69 -56.63 8.22 29.96
C ARG A 69 -56.25 6.74 29.95
N VAL A 70 -55.25 6.23 30.67
CA VAL A 70 -54.06 6.72 31.42
C VAL A 70 -53.39 5.43 31.94
N ARG A 71 -52.04 5.39 31.92
CA ARG A 71 -51.08 4.80 32.89
C ARG A 71 -49.81 4.52 32.07
N GLY A 72 -48.72 5.29 32.08
CA GLY A 72 -48.13 6.11 33.14
C GLY A 72 -47.22 5.24 33.99
N VAL A 73 -45.91 5.18 33.67
CA VAL A 73 -44.77 5.26 34.61
C VAL A 73 -43.49 5.65 33.84
N HIS A 74 -42.99 6.84 34.20
CA HIS A 74 -41.61 7.38 34.27
C HIS A 74 -40.44 6.90 33.39
N LEU A 75 -39.87 7.89 32.69
CA LEU A 75 -38.45 8.03 32.32
C LEU A 75 -37.50 7.84 33.50
N ARG A 76 -36.39 7.13 33.29
CA ARG A 76 -35.07 7.44 33.86
C ARG A 76 -33.94 6.77 33.06
N ARG A 77 -32.96 7.61 32.70
CA ARG A 77 -31.56 7.42 32.28
C ARG A 77 -31.01 5.99 32.23
N LEU A 78 -30.40 5.62 31.09
CA LEU A 78 -29.42 4.54 31.00
C LEU A 78 -28.01 5.14 31.06
N GLU A 79 -27.33 4.91 32.19
CA GLU A 79 -25.88 4.95 32.32
C GLU A 79 -25.44 3.59 32.88
N TRP A 80 -24.35 3.06 32.30
CA TRP A 80 -23.38 2.08 32.80
C TRP A 80 -23.79 1.02 33.84
N VAL A 81 -23.66 -0.26 33.48
CA VAL A 81 -23.62 -1.38 34.44
C VAL A 81 -22.30 -2.15 34.31
N LEU A 82 -21.40 -1.88 35.28
CA LEU A 82 -20.38 -2.80 35.78
C LEU A 82 -21.05 -3.77 36.76
N ALA A 83 -20.79 -5.07 36.64
CA ALA A 83 -21.26 -6.07 37.59
C ALA A 83 -20.26 -6.21 38.76
N LEU A 84 -20.67 -5.73 39.94
CA LEU A 84 -20.05 -5.98 41.25
C LEU A 84 -21.08 -6.72 42.11
N LEU A 85 -20.75 -7.92 42.57
CA LEU A 85 -21.50 -8.67 43.57
C LEU A 85 -20.93 -8.36 44.95
N ALA A 86 -21.73 -7.71 45.81
CA ALA A 86 -21.44 -7.54 47.23
C ALA A 86 -22.34 -8.49 48.05
N VAL A 87 -21.72 -9.38 48.82
CA VAL A 87 -22.35 -10.17 49.89
C VAL A 87 -22.19 -9.40 51.21
N ALA A 88 -23.26 -9.39 52.01
CA ALA A 88 -23.43 -8.60 53.22
C ALA A 88 -22.48 -8.98 54.37
N LEU A 89 -22.03 -7.97 55.11
CA LEU A 89 -21.39 -8.08 56.43
C LEU A 89 -22.42 -7.97 57.57
N PRO A 90 -22.24 -8.73 58.67
CA PRO A 90 -22.54 -8.29 60.02
C PRO A 90 -21.24 -8.05 60.84
N PRO A 91 -21.32 -7.42 62.03
CA PRO A 91 -20.29 -6.53 62.56
C PRO A 91 -19.23 -7.25 63.41
N GLY A 92 -18.08 -6.58 63.56
CA GLY A 92 -16.90 -7.10 64.22
C GLY A 92 -17.01 -7.35 65.72
N CYS A 93 -16.19 -8.30 66.17
CA CYS A 93 -15.50 -8.28 67.45
C CYS A 93 -14.10 -8.86 67.23
N GLY A 94 -13.10 -8.17 67.76
CA GLY A 94 -11.70 -8.56 67.61
C GLY A 94 -11.42 -9.92 68.24
N ALA A 95 -10.84 -10.80 67.46
CA ALA A 95 -9.94 -11.84 67.95
C ALA A 95 -8.79 -11.91 66.94
N ARG A 96 -7.58 -11.60 67.41
CA ARG A 96 -6.34 -12.04 66.76
C ARG A 96 -6.39 -13.56 66.74
N SER A 97 -6.92 -14.17 65.68
CA SER A 97 -6.70 -15.58 65.41
C SER A 97 -5.32 -15.70 64.80
N GLY A 98 -4.40 -16.27 65.58
CA GLY A 98 -3.05 -16.58 65.16
C GLY A 98 -3.02 -17.40 63.87
N LEU A 99 -1.91 -17.24 63.17
CA LEU A 99 -1.42 -18.13 62.13
C LEU A 99 -1.83 -19.59 62.43
N PRO A 100 -2.35 -20.37 61.46
CA PRO A 100 -2.40 -21.80 61.65
C PRO A 100 -0.93 -22.23 61.85
N GLY A 101 -0.62 -22.72 63.04
CA GLY A 101 0.69 -23.32 63.28
C GLY A 101 0.87 -24.44 62.28
N GLU A 102 1.99 -24.42 61.54
CA GLU A 102 2.42 -25.54 60.71
C GLU A 102 2.29 -26.82 61.55
N GLU A 103 1.42 -27.73 61.11
CA GLU A 103 1.31 -29.04 61.73
C GLU A 103 2.59 -29.80 61.39
N LEU A 104 3.55 -29.77 62.31
CA LEU A 104 4.86 -30.39 62.14
C LEU A 104 4.69 -31.89 61.85
N VAL A 105 5.00 -32.29 60.62
CA VAL A 105 4.92 -33.69 60.17
C VAL A 105 5.97 -34.48 60.94
N ARG A 106 5.53 -35.52 61.66
CA ARG A 106 6.42 -36.36 62.46
C ARG A 106 7.07 -37.44 61.60
N CYS A 107 8.31 -37.77 61.93
CA CYS A 107 9.09 -38.79 61.24
C CYS A 107 9.98 -39.58 62.22
N ALA A 108 10.37 -40.79 61.84
CA ALA A 108 11.44 -41.54 62.48
C ALA A 108 12.69 -41.60 61.58
N VAL A 109 12.48 -41.61 60.27
CA VAL A 109 13.53 -41.52 59.22
C VAL A 109 13.08 -40.56 58.12
N ALA A 110 14.03 -40.08 57.30
CA ALA A 110 13.75 -39.17 56.19
C ALA A 110 12.68 -39.71 55.21
N ALA A 111 12.58 -41.03 55.04
CA ALA A 111 11.59 -41.67 54.17
C ALA A 111 10.13 -41.54 54.66
N ASP A 112 9.91 -41.15 55.93
CA ASP A 112 8.56 -40.91 56.47
C ASP A 112 8.01 -39.54 56.09
N CYS A 113 8.85 -38.66 55.54
CA CYS A 113 8.47 -37.30 55.16
C CYS A 113 7.87 -37.27 53.74
N PRO A 114 6.78 -36.52 53.51
CA PRO A 114 6.11 -36.44 52.22
C PRO A 114 6.84 -35.49 51.25
N ALA A 115 8.14 -35.71 51.01
CA ALA A 115 8.91 -34.91 50.06
C ALA A 115 8.52 -35.24 48.61
N THR A 116 8.45 -34.18 47.80
CA THR A 116 8.35 -34.29 46.34
C THR A 116 9.75 -34.40 45.71
N ALA A 117 9.84 -34.57 44.40
CA ALA A 117 11.12 -34.49 43.69
C ALA A 117 11.78 -33.10 43.77
N CYS A 118 11.08 -32.10 44.33
CA CYS A 118 11.50 -30.72 44.45
C CYS A 118 12.02 -30.32 45.82
N GLU A 119 12.16 -31.27 46.74
CA GLU A 119 12.57 -31.00 48.10
C GLU A 119 13.46 -32.14 48.60
N THR A 120 14.45 -31.82 49.43
CA THR A 120 15.12 -32.83 50.24
C THR A 120 14.45 -32.90 51.61
N ALA A 121 14.16 -34.12 52.07
CA ALA A 121 13.64 -34.36 53.41
C ALA A 121 14.74 -34.84 54.36
N GLU A 122 14.82 -34.21 55.53
CA GLU A 122 15.54 -34.73 56.67
C GLU A 122 14.61 -34.86 57.87
N CYS A 123 14.83 -35.91 58.68
CA CYS A 123 14.11 -36.09 59.93
C CYS A 123 14.96 -35.56 61.09
N VAL A 124 14.68 -34.33 61.52
CA VAL A 124 15.45 -33.64 62.56
C VAL A 124 14.61 -33.60 63.84
N ALA A 125 15.12 -34.24 64.90
CA ALA A 125 14.45 -34.32 66.21
C ALA A 125 12.99 -34.85 66.16
N GLY A 126 12.69 -35.74 65.21
CA GLY A 126 11.36 -36.37 65.05
C GLY A 126 10.36 -35.54 64.25
N VAL A 127 10.82 -34.49 63.56
CA VAL A 127 10.03 -33.61 62.69
C VAL A 127 10.67 -33.55 61.31
N CYS A 128 9.85 -33.54 60.26
CA CYS A 128 10.32 -33.37 58.89
C CYS A 128 10.75 -31.93 58.64
N GLU A 129 12.00 -31.76 58.23
CA GLU A 129 12.51 -30.53 57.64
C GLU A 129 12.62 -30.74 56.13
N LEU A 130 11.85 -29.95 55.36
CA LEU A 130 11.88 -29.96 53.90
C LEU A 130 12.70 -28.76 53.41
N THR A 131 13.72 -29.02 52.61
CA THR A 131 14.51 -27.97 51.97
C THR A 131 14.17 -27.92 50.48
N PRO A 132 13.62 -26.80 49.96
CA PRO A 132 13.32 -26.65 48.54
C PRO A 132 14.58 -26.76 47.68
N LEU A 133 14.47 -27.56 46.62
CA LEU A 133 15.48 -27.68 45.58
C LEU A 133 15.47 -26.42 44.71
N ARG A 134 16.62 -25.76 44.57
CA ARG A 134 16.81 -24.69 43.60
C ARG A 134 17.27 -25.29 42.27
N CYS A 135 16.43 -25.18 41.26
CA CYS A 135 16.68 -25.70 39.93
C CYS A 135 17.33 -24.66 39.01
N ASP A 136 18.13 -23.75 39.55
CA ASP A 136 18.84 -22.75 38.74
C ASP A 136 20.09 -23.40 38.12
N ASP A 137 20.10 -23.62 36.81
CA ASP A 137 21.27 -24.17 36.10
C ASP A 137 22.27 -23.09 35.66
N GLY A 138 21.94 -21.82 35.92
CA GLY A 138 22.74 -20.67 35.53
C GLY A 138 22.62 -20.30 34.06
N ASP A 139 21.73 -20.94 33.29
CA ASP A 139 21.40 -20.53 31.93
C ASP A 139 20.25 -19.50 31.97
N PRO A 140 20.52 -18.22 31.63
CA PRO A 140 19.47 -17.21 31.61
C PRO A 140 18.39 -17.47 30.54
N CYS A 141 18.64 -18.39 29.60
CA CYS A 141 17.76 -18.73 28.50
C CYS A 141 16.78 -19.86 28.78
N THR A 142 16.81 -20.39 30.00
CA THR A 142 15.82 -21.35 30.49
C THR A 142 14.89 -20.71 31.54
N ASP A 143 13.64 -21.18 31.54
CA ASP A 143 12.72 -21.07 32.65
C ASP A 143 12.91 -22.29 33.54
N ASP A 144 13.58 -22.03 34.64
CA ASP A 144 14.09 -22.99 35.60
C ASP A 144 13.04 -23.22 36.68
N ARG A 145 12.40 -24.39 36.63
CA ARG A 145 11.33 -24.69 37.57
C ARG A 145 11.40 -26.12 38.04
N CYS A 146 10.87 -26.34 39.24
CA CYS A 146 10.76 -27.67 39.79
C CYS A 146 9.33 -28.18 39.65
N GLU A 147 9.15 -29.30 38.94
CA GLU A 147 7.88 -30.01 38.85
C GLU A 147 7.83 -31.14 39.90
N PRO A 148 6.83 -31.18 40.82
CA PRO A 148 6.82 -32.07 42.00
C PRO A 148 7.04 -33.56 41.72
N ASP A 149 6.62 -34.05 40.56
CA ASP A 149 6.73 -35.47 40.18
C ASP A 149 7.99 -35.80 39.37
N VAL A 150 8.67 -34.78 38.84
CA VAL A 150 9.79 -34.92 37.88
C VAL A 150 11.12 -34.43 38.48
N GLY A 151 11.07 -33.37 39.27
CA GLY A 151 12.23 -32.63 39.77
C GLY A 151 12.51 -31.40 38.92
N CYS A 152 13.79 -31.04 38.79
CA CYS A 152 14.19 -29.87 38.01
C CYS A 152 13.94 -30.06 36.51
N ILE A 153 13.31 -29.06 35.91
CA ILE A 153 13.12 -28.95 34.48
C ILE A 153 13.52 -27.55 34.02
N TYR A 154 14.10 -27.50 32.82
CA TYR A 154 14.69 -26.31 32.23
C TYR A 154 14.06 -26.15 30.85
N ARG A 155 13.13 -25.20 30.71
CA ARG A 155 12.42 -24.99 29.44
C ARG A 155 12.99 -23.78 28.72
N PRO A 156 13.29 -23.85 27.42
CA PRO A 156 13.68 -22.66 26.67
C PRO A 156 12.68 -21.52 26.86
N ARG A 157 13.18 -20.29 27.01
CA ARG A 157 12.34 -19.09 27.15
C ARG A 157 11.69 -18.63 25.86
N THR A 158 12.23 -19.09 24.74
CA THR A 158 11.79 -18.80 23.38
C THR A 158 11.33 -20.10 22.74
N ASP A 159 10.37 -20.02 21.84
CA ASP A 159 9.89 -21.15 21.06
C ASP A 159 10.56 -21.14 19.69
N ASP A 160 10.61 -22.32 19.07
CA ASP A 160 10.99 -22.53 17.66
C ASP A 160 9.68 -22.74 16.90
N ALA A 161 9.16 -21.68 16.25
CA ALA A 161 7.80 -21.71 15.71
C ALA A 161 7.71 -22.33 14.29
N ASP A 162 8.80 -22.45 13.56
CA ASP A 162 8.84 -23.09 12.24
C ASP A 162 9.53 -24.47 12.21
N GLY A 163 10.21 -24.84 13.29
CA GLY A 163 10.78 -26.15 13.54
C GLY A 163 12.14 -26.37 12.87
N ASP A 164 12.89 -25.33 12.53
CA ASP A 164 14.20 -25.45 11.88
C ASP A 164 15.37 -25.65 12.86
N GLY A 165 15.10 -25.56 14.17
CA GLY A 165 16.06 -25.74 15.25
C GLY A 165 16.68 -24.45 15.77
N HIS A 166 16.34 -23.31 15.17
CA HIS A 166 16.62 -21.97 15.65
C HIS A 166 15.39 -21.41 16.37
N ARG A 167 15.58 -20.34 17.15
CA ARG A 167 14.51 -19.75 17.95
C ARG A 167 14.51 -18.25 17.80
N ALA A 168 13.33 -17.64 17.83
CA ALA A 168 13.19 -16.19 17.92
C ALA A 168 14.00 -15.62 19.11
N PRO A 169 14.67 -14.46 18.98
CA PRO A 169 15.27 -13.77 20.10
C PRO A 169 14.20 -13.24 21.06
N LEU A 170 14.60 -13.06 22.32
CA LEU A 170 13.79 -12.36 23.30
C LEU A 170 13.47 -10.93 22.83
N ALA A 171 12.27 -10.46 23.17
CA ALA A 171 11.82 -9.14 22.77
C ALA A 171 12.81 -8.04 23.20
N GLY A 172 13.27 -7.25 22.23
CA GLY A 172 14.26 -6.19 22.43
C GLY A 172 15.71 -6.60 22.19
N PHE A 173 15.96 -7.86 21.81
CA PHE A 173 17.28 -8.36 21.42
C PHE A 173 17.35 -8.58 19.90
N ALA A 174 18.52 -8.33 19.30
CA ALA A 174 18.81 -8.81 17.95
C ALA A 174 19.08 -10.34 17.95
N PRO A 175 18.79 -11.04 16.84
CA PRO A 175 19.12 -12.47 16.71
C PRO A 175 20.60 -12.73 17.00
N GLY A 176 20.88 -13.69 17.88
CA GLY A 176 22.24 -14.15 18.19
C GLY A 176 23.05 -13.25 19.12
N GLU A 177 22.49 -12.12 19.58
CA GLU A 177 23.20 -11.25 20.52
C GLU A 177 23.26 -11.86 21.94
N PRO A 178 24.23 -11.46 22.79
CA PRO A 178 24.35 -12.00 24.14
C PRO A 178 23.08 -11.80 24.98
N GLY A 179 22.45 -12.91 25.39
CA GLY A 179 21.20 -12.89 26.16
C GLY A 179 19.92 -12.89 25.32
N ALA A 180 20.03 -12.94 23.98
CA ALA A 180 18.88 -13.05 23.08
C ALA A 180 18.10 -14.36 23.28
N CYS A 181 18.78 -15.43 23.69
CA CYS A 181 18.20 -16.77 23.86
C CYS A 181 17.60 -17.37 22.57
N GLY A 182 17.90 -16.77 21.44
CA GLY A 182 17.48 -17.14 20.10
C GLY A 182 18.32 -16.40 19.08
N ASP A 183 18.49 -17.02 17.92
CA ASP A 183 19.33 -16.56 16.82
C ASP A 183 18.60 -16.50 15.47
N ASP A 184 17.29 -16.75 15.47
CA ASP A 184 16.42 -16.70 14.31
C ASP A 184 15.85 -15.28 14.09
N CYS A 185 16.02 -14.75 12.88
CA CYS A 185 15.52 -13.44 12.49
C CYS A 185 14.06 -13.46 12.00
N ASP A 186 13.53 -14.60 11.55
CA ASP A 186 12.13 -14.80 11.20
C ASP A 186 11.68 -16.24 11.53
N ASP A 187 11.38 -16.48 12.81
CA ASP A 187 10.95 -17.75 13.42
C ASP A 187 9.62 -18.31 12.88
N ARG A 188 9.05 -17.71 11.82
CA ARG A 188 7.92 -18.25 11.06
C ARG A 188 8.35 -18.81 9.71
N ASN A 189 9.64 -18.78 9.42
CA ASN A 189 10.22 -19.09 8.14
C ASN A 189 11.50 -19.91 8.34
N ALA A 190 11.36 -21.23 8.25
CA ALA A 190 12.46 -22.21 8.32
C ALA A 190 13.55 -22.02 7.23
N LEU A 191 13.42 -20.99 6.40
CA LEU A 191 14.38 -20.54 5.42
C LEU A 191 15.13 -19.27 5.88
N ALA A 192 15.05 -18.86 7.14
CA ALA A 192 15.69 -17.66 7.69
C ALA A 192 16.37 -17.98 9.03
N HIS A 193 17.60 -18.46 9.00
CA HIS A 193 18.32 -18.86 10.21
C HIS A 193 19.85 -18.73 10.04
N PRO A 194 20.62 -18.63 11.14
CA PRO A 194 22.08 -18.46 11.09
C PRO A 194 22.81 -19.47 10.19
N GLY A 195 23.67 -18.93 9.32
CA GLY A 195 24.56 -19.71 8.46
C GLY A 195 23.88 -20.38 7.26
N ARG A 196 22.63 -20.01 6.98
CA ARG A 196 21.97 -20.38 5.73
C ARG A 196 22.60 -19.67 4.54
N THR A 197 22.27 -20.10 3.33
CA THR A 197 22.67 -19.40 2.11
C THR A 197 21.61 -18.37 1.72
N GLU A 198 22.06 -17.14 1.45
CA GLU A 198 21.24 -16.07 0.91
C GLU A 198 20.62 -16.46 -0.44
N THR A 199 19.34 -16.15 -0.57
CA THR A 199 18.56 -16.22 -1.81
C THR A 199 17.98 -14.83 -2.01
N CYS A 200 17.86 -14.37 -3.25
CA CYS A 200 17.43 -12.99 -3.51
C CYS A 200 15.93 -12.72 -3.31
N ASP A 201 15.32 -13.31 -2.30
CA ASP A 201 13.89 -13.23 -2.02
C ASP A 201 13.50 -11.98 -1.21
N GLY A 202 14.48 -11.12 -0.89
CA GLY A 202 14.29 -9.91 -0.12
C GLY A 202 14.18 -10.18 1.38
N LEU A 203 14.67 -11.33 1.85
CA LEU A 203 14.77 -11.71 3.24
C LEU A 203 16.25 -11.87 3.63
N ASP A 204 16.53 -11.75 4.92
CA ASP A 204 17.84 -12.07 5.51
C ASP A 204 17.81 -13.57 5.83
N ASN A 205 18.26 -14.42 4.90
CA ASN A 205 18.13 -15.86 5.07
C ASN A 205 19.12 -16.45 6.07
N ASP A 206 20.29 -15.81 6.25
CA ASP A 206 21.37 -16.24 7.12
C ASP A 206 21.44 -15.48 8.46
N CYS A 207 20.49 -14.57 8.68
CA CYS A 207 20.30 -13.74 9.87
C CYS A 207 21.54 -12.92 10.25
N ASN A 208 22.32 -12.47 9.25
CA ASN A 208 23.50 -11.63 9.47
C ASN A 208 23.18 -10.13 9.54
N GLY A 209 21.92 -9.74 9.30
CA GLY A 209 21.42 -8.37 9.27
C GLY A 209 21.53 -7.68 7.90
N VAL A 210 21.88 -8.41 6.84
CA VAL A 210 22.05 -7.91 5.47
C VAL A 210 21.18 -8.76 4.52
N ILE A 211 20.12 -8.16 4.00
CA ILE A 211 19.20 -8.86 3.10
C ILE A 211 19.89 -9.16 1.77
N ASP A 212 19.83 -10.42 1.34
CA ASP A 212 20.47 -10.97 0.15
C ASP A 212 21.94 -10.49 -0.09
N ASP A 213 22.74 -10.25 0.95
CA ASP A 213 24.19 -9.97 0.90
C ASP A 213 24.68 -8.91 -0.15
N GLY A 214 23.84 -7.91 -0.43
CA GLY A 214 24.16 -6.87 -1.42
C GLY A 214 23.99 -7.29 -2.88
N ALA A 215 23.27 -8.38 -3.14
CA ALA A 215 22.91 -8.88 -4.45
C ALA A 215 22.42 -7.81 -5.43
N ARG A 216 22.72 -8.04 -6.70
CA ARG A 216 22.41 -7.12 -7.81
C ARG A 216 21.41 -7.73 -8.76
N TYR A 217 20.53 -6.89 -9.30
CA TYR A 217 19.59 -7.27 -10.32
C TYR A 217 20.04 -6.76 -11.69
N GLY A 218 20.07 -7.67 -12.66
CA GLY A 218 20.38 -7.37 -14.05
C GLY A 218 19.50 -8.17 -15.01
N PRO A 219 19.62 -7.93 -16.33
CA PRO A 219 18.88 -8.70 -17.32
C PRO A 219 19.10 -10.21 -17.14
N SER A 220 18.02 -11.00 -17.12
CA SER A 220 18.11 -12.47 -17.01
C SER A 220 18.70 -13.15 -18.26
N GLY A 221 18.86 -12.40 -19.35
CA GLY A 221 19.24 -12.90 -20.66
C GLY A 221 18.05 -13.38 -21.50
N GLU A 222 16.84 -13.45 -20.93
CA GLU A 222 15.62 -13.71 -21.68
C GLU A 222 15.14 -12.44 -22.40
N ALA A 223 14.69 -12.60 -23.64
CA ALA A 223 14.15 -11.49 -24.40
C ALA A 223 12.77 -11.07 -23.85
N PRO A 224 12.42 -9.77 -23.84
CA PRO A 224 11.11 -9.34 -23.39
C PRO A 224 9.96 -9.95 -24.20
N VAL A 225 8.92 -10.42 -23.50
CA VAL A 225 7.76 -11.10 -24.06
C VAL A 225 6.56 -10.15 -24.13
N ARG A 226 5.88 -10.10 -25.29
CA ARG A 226 4.65 -9.32 -25.44
C ARG A 226 3.48 -10.02 -24.74
N ILE A 227 2.84 -9.32 -23.81
CA ILE A 227 1.70 -9.82 -23.04
C ILE A 227 0.37 -9.41 -23.66
N SER A 228 0.27 -8.20 -24.21
CA SER A 228 -0.96 -7.74 -24.84
C SER A 228 -1.29 -8.61 -26.07
N ALA A 229 -2.46 -9.24 -26.08
CA ALA A 229 -2.82 -10.22 -27.12
C ALA A 229 -3.14 -9.56 -28.46
N SER A 230 -3.96 -8.51 -28.45
CA SER A 230 -4.42 -7.79 -29.64
C SER A 230 -3.30 -6.97 -30.28
N ALA A 231 -3.21 -7.00 -31.61
CA ALA A 231 -2.29 -6.17 -32.41
C ALA A 231 -2.56 -4.66 -32.31
N LEU A 232 -3.61 -4.26 -31.58
CA LEU A 232 -3.93 -2.87 -31.30
C LEU A 232 -3.27 -2.39 -30.01
N ARG A 233 -3.33 -1.07 -29.80
CA ARG A 233 -2.69 -0.42 -28.64
C ARG A 233 -3.24 -0.96 -27.32
N ALA A 234 -2.33 -1.13 -26.37
CA ALA A 234 -2.62 -1.47 -24.98
C ALA A 234 -1.91 -0.50 -24.02
N TYR A 235 -2.40 -0.41 -22.79
CA TYR A 235 -1.81 0.32 -21.68
C TYR A 235 -1.64 -0.66 -20.54
N ARG A 236 -0.48 -0.68 -19.87
CA ARG A 236 -0.36 -1.51 -18.66
C ARG A 236 -1.17 -0.87 -17.53
N GLY A 237 -1.60 -1.70 -16.58
CA GLY A 237 -1.93 -1.24 -15.25
C GLY A 237 -0.74 -1.49 -14.34
N ASP A 238 -0.88 -2.49 -13.48
CA ASP A 238 0.08 -2.76 -12.43
C ASP A 238 0.54 -4.22 -12.44
N LEU A 239 1.60 -4.51 -11.68
CA LEU A 239 2.23 -5.81 -11.55
C LEU A 239 2.34 -6.18 -10.08
N ALA A 240 1.89 -7.37 -9.74
CA ALA A 240 2.05 -8.00 -8.44
C ALA A 240 2.56 -9.44 -8.61
N ALA A 241 2.89 -10.10 -7.51
CA ALA A 241 3.31 -11.49 -7.52
C ALA A 241 2.70 -12.27 -6.37
N SER A 242 2.57 -13.57 -6.59
CA SER A 242 2.30 -14.58 -5.57
C SER A 242 3.37 -15.68 -5.68
N LYS A 243 3.30 -16.69 -4.81
CA LYS A 243 4.20 -17.85 -4.88
C LYS A 243 4.12 -18.63 -6.20
N GLU A 244 3.03 -18.48 -6.96
CA GLU A 244 2.84 -19.15 -8.25
C GLU A 244 3.40 -18.39 -9.45
N GLY A 245 3.90 -17.16 -9.27
CA GLY A 245 4.48 -16.31 -10.31
C GLY A 245 3.90 -14.89 -10.30
N PHE A 246 3.85 -14.27 -11.48
CA PHE A 246 3.43 -12.88 -11.62
C PHE A 246 1.97 -12.76 -12.02
N VAL A 247 1.37 -11.63 -11.64
CA VAL A 247 0.00 -11.26 -11.99
C VAL A 247 -0.01 -9.78 -12.35
N LEU A 248 -0.68 -9.44 -13.45
CA LEU A 248 -0.75 -8.07 -13.93
C LEU A 248 -2.15 -7.69 -14.42
N THR A 249 -2.38 -6.38 -14.49
CA THR A 249 -3.50 -5.81 -15.25
C THR A 249 -3.00 -5.06 -16.48
N TYR A 250 -3.77 -5.08 -17.56
CA TYR A 250 -3.60 -4.14 -18.67
C TYR A 250 -4.96 -3.87 -19.32
N ALA A 251 -5.10 -2.75 -20.03
CA ALA A 251 -6.27 -2.52 -20.88
C ALA A 251 -5.87 -2.39 -22.34
N GLY A 252 -6.47 -3.22 -23.18
CA GLY A 252 -6.21 -3.25 -24.62
C GLY A 252 -7.45 -2.93 -25.44
N LEU A 253 -7.23 -2.47 -26.66
CA LEU A 253 -8.28 -2.51 -27.69
C LEU A 253 -8.37 -3.92 -28.26
N GLU A 254 -9.59 -4.40 -28.48
CA GLU A 254 -9.83 -5.70 -29.13
C GLU A 254 -10.16 -5.49 -30.62
N ALA A 255 -9.92 -6.51 -31.45
CA ALA A 255 -10.09 -6.39 -32.90
C ALA A 255 -11.56 -6.24 -33.31
N ASP A 256 -12.47 -6.78 -32.52
CA ASP A 256 -13.93 -6.70 -32.68
C ASP A 256 -14.51 -5.41 -32.09
N ASP A 257 -13.79 -4.73 -31.19
CA ASP A 257 -14.17 -3.44 -30.63
C ASP A 257 -12.96 -2.53 -30.38
N THR A 258 -12.68 -1.70 -31.38
CA THR A 258 -11.52 -0.79 -31.37
C THR A 258 -11.77 0.53 -30.64
N ASN A 259 -12.96 0.71 -30.04
CA ASN A 259 -13.33 1.95 -29.37
C ASN A 259 -13.22 1.87 -27.85
N LEU A 260 -13.24 0.68 -27.27
CA LEU A 260 -13.27 0.48 -25.83
C LEU A 260 -12.00 -0.19 -25.34
N PHE A 261 -11.33 0.43 -24.37
CA PHE A 261 -10.28 -0.24 -23.60
C PHE A 261 -10.91 -1.23 -22.64
N ARG A 262 -10.49 -2.49 -22.75
CA ARG A 262 -10.99 -3.59 -21.93
C ARG A 262 -9.89 -4.07 -20.99
N PRO A 263 -10.08 -3.92 -19.66
CA PRO A 263 -9.10 -4.34 -18.68
C PRO A 263 -9.12 -5.86 -18.53
N VAL A 264 -7.95 -6.46 -18.58
CA VAL A 264 -7.73 -7.88 -18.36
C VAL A 264 -6.74 -8.10 -17.23
N PHE A 265 -6.97 -9.18 -16.50
CA PHE A 265 -6.17 -9.71 -15.41
C PHE A 265 -5.46 -10.95 -15.92
N VAL A 266 -4.13 -10.94 -15.90
CA VAL A 266 -3.30 -11.96 -16.55
C VAL A 266 -2.33 -12.53 -15.54
N GLY A 267 -2.30 -13.86 -15.44
CA GLY A 267 -1.29 -14.57 -14.65
C GLY A 267 -0.18 -15.08 -15.56
N LEU A 268 1.06 -14.87 -15.14
CA LEU A 268 2.26 -15.38 -15.79
C LEU A 268 2.94 -16.40 -14.87
N ASP A 269 3.66 -17.37 -15.45
CA ASP A 269 4.69 -18.10 -14.70
C ASP A 269 5.97 -17.23 -14.58
N VAL A 270 7.00 -17.75 -13.90
CA VAL A 270 8.22 -16.99 -13.63
C VAL A 270 9.01 -16.62 -14.89
N THR A 271 8.77 -17.28 -16.03
CA THR A 271 9.42 -16.94 -17.32
C THR A 271 8.58 -16.00 -18.18
N GLY A 272 7.46 -15.50 -17.66
CA GLY A 272 6.58 -14.57 -18.37
C GLY A 272 5.59 -15.24 -19.32
N ARG A 273 5.43 -16.56 -19.28
CA ARG A 273 4.41 -17.25 -20.10
C ARG A 273 3.04 -17.17 -19.44
N THR A 274 2.04 -16.78 -20.22
CA THR A 274 0.66 -16.66 -19.76
C THR A 274 0.09 -18.00 -19.29
N ARG A 275 -0.39 -18.03 -18.04
CA ARG A 275 -1.12 -19.13 -17.41
C ARG A 275 -2.64 -18.98 -17.54
N PHE A 276 -3.15 -17.75 -17.35
CA PHE A 276 -4.57 -17.45 -17.48
C PHE A 276 -4.79 -16.01 -17.96
N THR A 277 -6.01 -15.74 -18.43
CA THR A 277 -6.49 -14.38 -18.73
C THR A 277 -7.95 -14.28 -18.36
N THR A 278 -8.29 -13.29 -17.56
CA THR A 278 -9.65 -13.04 -17.05
C THR A 278 -10.00 -11.58 -17.27
N ARG A 279 -11.23 -11.26 -17.69
CA ARG A 279 -11.67 -9.87 -17.76
C ARG A 279 -11.83 -9.29 -16.35
N VAL A 280 -11.30 -8.10 -16.13
CA VAL A 280 -11.47 -7.40 -14.84
C VAL A 280 -12.94 -7.01 -14.66
N THR A 281 -13.58 -6.52 -15.72
CA THR A 281 -15.01 -6.16 -15.72
C THR A 281 -15.62 -6.35 -17.11
N GLU A 282 -16.95 -6.58 -17.16
CA GLU A 282 -17.71 -6.84 -18.38
C GLU A 282 -18.53 -5.64 -18.87
N THR A 283 -18.12 -4.43 -18.50
CA THR A 283 -18.86 -3.23 -18.92
C THR A 283 -18.59 -2.81 -20.35
N ASN A 284 -19.60 -2.18 -20.94
CA ASN A 284 -19.52 -1.61 -22.29
C ASN A 284 -19.09 -0.14 -22.27
N VAL A 285 -18.08 0.18 -21.45
CA VAL A 285 -17.45 1.51 -21.38
C VAL A 285 -15.94 1.33 -21.37
N SER A 286 -15.23 2.34 -21.87
CA SER A 286 -13.78 2.35 -21.82
C SER A 286 -13.34 2.35 -20.36
N THR A 287 -12.57 1.35 -19.99
CA THR A 287 -12.09 1.15 -18.62
C THR A 287 -10.58 1.04 -18.64
N PHE A 288 -9.92 1.86 -17.83
CA PHE A 288 -8.47 1.82 -17.69
C PHE A 288 -8.07 0.77 -16.65
N PRO A 289 -6.90 0.14 -16.79
CA PRO A 289 -6.44 -0.80 -15.79
C PRO A 289 -6.01 -0.02 -14.56
N GLY A 290 -6.05 -0.64 -13.38
CA GLY A 290 -5.65 0.02 -12.15
C GLY A 290 -4.79 -0.87 -11.26
N PRO A 291 -4.44 -0.38 -10.05
CA PRO A 291 -3.41 -0.97 -9.21
C PRO A 291 -3.82 -2.34 -8.66
N LEU A 292 -2.82 -3.08 -8.20
CA LEU A 292 -2.97 -4.40 -7.59
C LEU A 292 -2.46 -4.42 -6.15
N ALA A 293 -3.10 -5.23 -5.30
CA ALA A 293 -2.59 -5.60 -3.99
C ALA A 293 -2.75 -7.10 -3.77
N TRP A 294 -1.73 -7.74 -3.20
CA TRP A 294 -1.76 -9.15 -2.79
C TRP A 294 -1.85 -9.23 -1.26
N ASP A 295 -2.80 -10.01 -0.73
CA ASP A 295 -2.98 -10.19 0.73
C ASP A 295 -2.40 -11.49 1.27
N GLY A 296 -1.80 -12.33 0.40
CA GLY A 296 -1.35 -13.68 0.72
C GLY A 296 -2.30 -14.79 0.23
N GLN A 297 -3.52 -14.46 -0.20
CA GLN A 297 -4.55 -15.40 -0.66
C GLN A 297 -5.26 -14.97 -1.95
N ALA A 298 -5.56 -13.68 -2.09
CA ALA A 298 -6.26 -13.06 -3.20
C ALA A 298 -5.58 -11.76 -3.66
N PHE A 299 -5.69 -11.53 -4.96
CA PHE A 299 -5.35 -10.27 -5.59
C PHE A 299 -6.57 -9.35 -5.58
N ALA A 300 -6.38 -8.13 -5.09
CA ALA A 300 -7.33 -7.05 -5.25
C ALA A 300 -6.92 -6.16 -6.41
N SER A 301 -7.90 -5.70 -7.18
CA SER A 301 -7.71 -4.62 -8.15
C SER A 301 -8.75 -3.53 -7.92
N ALA A 302 -8.30 -2.27 -8.01
CA ALA A 302 -9.17 -1.10 -8.08
C ALA A 302 -9.01 -0.42 -9.44
N TRP A 303 -10.05 0.20 -9.97
CA TRP A 303 -9.97 0.93 -11.26
C TRP A 303 -11.03 2.03 -11.36
N SER A 304 -10.83 2.95 -12.30
CA SER A 304 -11.80 3.98 -12.63
C SER A 304 -12.51 3.66 -13.95
N ASP A 305 -13.85 3.72 -13.97
CA ASP A 305 -14.62 3.70 -15.21
C ASP A 305 -15.91 4.55 -15.15
N ALA A 306 -16.45 4.86 -16.33
CA ALA A 306 -17.59 5.75 -16.51
C ALA A 306 -18.90 4.99 -16.82
N ARG A 307 -19.12 3.81 -16.22
CA ARG A 307 -20.35 3.02 -16.47
C ARG A 307 -21.61 3.68 -15.91
N MET A 308 -21.47 4.59 -14.95
CA MET A 308 -22.57 5.33 -14.32
C MET A 308 -22.65 6.77 -14.85
N ALA A 309 -23.85 7.33 -14.89
CA ALA A 309 -24.03 8.74 -15.20
C ALA A 309 -23.47 9.60 -14.05
N GLY A 310 -22.63 10.59 -14.38
CA GLY A 310 -22.03 11.50 -13.38
C GLY A 310 -20.51 11.65 -13.50
N GLY A 311 -19.81 10.68 -14.11
CA GLY A 311 -18.36 10.74 -14.29
C GLY A 311 -17.70 9.38 -14.13
N TYR A 312 -16.38 9.40 -13.92
CA TYR A 312 -15.59 8.23 -13.55
C TYR A 312 -15.78 7.95 -12.06
N GLU A 313 -15.97 6.68 -11.73
CA GLU A 313 -16.13 6.18 -10.37
C GLU A 313 -15.12 5.06 -10.12
N ILE A 314 -14.75 4.84 -8.85
CA ILE A 314 -13.84 3.78 -8.46
C ILE A 314 -14.62 2.49 -8.21
N TYR A 315 -14.13 1.41 -8.79
CA TYR A 315 -14.61 0.05 -8.59
C TYR A 315 -13.49 -0.84 -8.07
N PHE A 316 -13.88 -1.98 -7.52
CA PHE A 316 -13.01 -2.95 -6.89
C PHE A 316 -13.48 -4.37 -7.18
N ALA A 317 -12.53 -5.31 -7.30
CA ALA A 317 -12.81 -6.72 -7.32
C ALA A 317 -11.63 -7.54 -6.76
N LEU A 318 -11.97 -8.73 -6.26
CA LEU A 318 -11.01 -9.75 -5.83
C LEU A 318 -10.87 -10.84 -6.89
N PHE A 319 -9.67 -11.37 -6.99
CA PHE A 319 -9.27 -12.47 -7.87
C PHE A 319 -8.44 -13.46 -7.06
N SER A 320 -8.65 -14.76 -7.27
CA SER A 320 -7.78 -15.79 -6.72
C SER A 320 -6.44 -15.85 -7.46
N ALA A 321 -5.46 -16.53 -6.86
CA ALA A 321 -4.14 -16.73 -7.45
C ALA A 321 -4.15 -17.46 -8.82
N ASP A 322 -5.20 -18.24 -9.11
CA ASP A 322 -5.43 -18.92 -10.39
C ASP A 322 -6.27 -18.10 -11.39
N GLY A 323 -6.57 -16.83 -11.07
CA GLY A 323 -7.19 -15.90 -12.00
C GLY A 323 -8.71 -15.87 -11.98
N LYS A 324 -9.36 -16.57 -11.07
CA LYS A 324 -10.81 -16.55 -10.96
C LYS A 324 -11.27 -15.31 -10.19
N LYS A 325 -12.22 -14.57 -10.76
CA LYS A 325 -12.89 -13.48 -10.06
C LYS A 325 -13.75 -14.02 -8.91
N LEU A 326 -13.55 -13.50 -7.70
CA LEU A 326 -14.13 -14.01 -6.46
C LEU A 326 -15.46 -13.36 -6.08
N GLY A 327 -15.88 -12.31 -6.79
CA GLY A 327 -17.14 -11.61 -6.54
C GLY A 327 -17.53 -10.68 -7.68
N PRO A 328 -18.69 -10.00 -7.58
CA PRO A 328 -19.07 -8.95 -8.50
C PRO A 328 -18.18 -7.71 -8.35
N ASP A 329 -18.30 -6.76 -9.28
CA ASP A 329 -17.70 -5.44 -9.12
C ASP A 329 -18.32 -4.73 -7.92
N VAL A 330 -17.48 -4.26 -7.00
CA VAL A 330 -17.88 -3.44 -5.86
C VAL A 330 -17.62 -1.99 -6.22
N ARG A 331 -18.67 -1.16 -6.27
CA ARG A 331 -18.54 0.29 -6.46
C ARG A 331 -18.10 0.92 -5.14
N LEU A 332 -17.02 1.69 -5.14
CA LEU A 332 -16.49 2.34 -3.93
C LEU A 332 -16.97 3.79 -3.79
N THR A 333 -17.29 4.44 -4.90
CA THR A 333 -17.61 5.87 -4.93
C THR A 333 -18.97 6.13 -5.55
N GLU A 334 -19.70 7.09 -4.96
CA GLU A 334 -20.93 7.66 -5.52
C GLU A 334 -20.75 9.18 -5.58
N ALA A 335 -19.83 9.62 -6.44
CA ALA A 335 -19.48 11.02 -6.57
C ALA A 335 -20.40 11.71 -7.59
N ALA A 336 -20.82 12.95 -7.29
CA ALA A 336 -21.43 13.81 -8.29
C ALA A 336 -20.41 14.29 -9.36
N GLY A 337 -19.11 14.19 -9.04
CA GLY A 337 -17.97 14.50 -9.92
C GLY A 337 -17.11 13.27 -10.20
N PHE A 338 -15.87 13.49 -10.63
CA PHE A 338 -14.93 12.42 -10.96
C PHE A 338 -14.20 11.87 -9.73
N SER A 339 -14.07 10.55 -9.66
CA SER A 339 -13.13 9.85 -8.77
C SER A 339 -12.05 9.17 -9.61
N LEU A 340 -10.78 9.54 -9.40
CA LEU A 340 -9.67 9.19 -10.30
C LEU A 340 -8.44 8.74 -9.51
N ASN A 341 -7.51 8.11 -10.25
CA ASN A 341 -6.19 7.69 -9.78
C ASN A 341 -6.24 6.87 -8.47
N PRO A 342 -6.94 5.72 -8.47
CA PRO A 342 -6.98 4.88 -7.29
C PRO A 342 -5.57 4.33 -6.99
N ALA A 343 -5.22 4.27 -5.71
CA ALA A 343 -4.11 3.50 -5.17
C ALA A 343 -4.63 2.48 -4.15
N ILE A 344 -4.01 1.32 -4.05
CA ILE A 344 -4.45 0.24 -3.15
C ILE A 344 -3.26 -0.34 -2.39
N VAL A 345 -3.48 -0.68 -1.12
CA VAL A 345 -2.53 -1.43 -0.30
C VAL A 345 -3.26 -2.45 0.57
N TRP A 346 -2.62 -3.59 0.81
CA TRP A 346 -3.01 -4.51 1.89
C TRP A 346 -2.28 -4.10 3.17
N ASN A 347 -3.01 -3.69 4.20
CA ASN A 347 -2.41 -3.18 5.44
C ASN A 347 -2.08 -4.27 6.47
N ARG A 348 -1.97 -5.54 6.03
CA ARG A 348 -1.85 -6.77 6.83
C ARG A 348 -3.16 -7.27 7.47
N SER A 349 -4.29 -6.58 7.27
CA SER A 349 -5.59 -7.02 7.79
C SER A 349 -6.78 -6.70 6.88
N GLU A 350 -6.68 -5.63 6.10
CA GLU A 350 -7.71 -5.12 5.21
C GLU A 350 -7.07 -4.41 4.02
N TYR A 351 -7.84 -4.28 2.93
CA TYR A 351 -7.47 -3.44 1.81
C TYR A 351 -7.84 -1.99 2.11
N VAL A 352 -6.94 -1.07 1.79
CA VAL A 352 -7.18 0.37 1.81
C VAL A 352 -7.04 0.87 0.39
N VAL A 353 -8.13 1.39 -0.16
CA VAL A 353 -8.15 2.06 -1.47
C VAL A 353 -8.29 3.54 -1.25
N ILE A 354 -7.45 4.35 -1.90
CA ILE A 354 -7.55 5.81 -1.91
C ILE A 354 -7.61 6.35 -3.31
N TRP A 355 -8.09 7.59 -3.48
CA TRP A 355 -8.22 8.24 -4.77
C TRP A 355 -8.32 9.77 -4.60
N ASP A 356 -8.12 10.50 -5.70
CA ASP A 356 -8.50 11.91 -5.77
C ASP A 356 -9.93 12.06 -6.28
N ASP A 357 -10.69 12.96 -5.63
CA ASP A 357 -12.14 13.04 -5.77
C ASP A 357 -12.62 14.48 -5.93
N ARG A 358 -13.50 14.67 -6.92
CA ARG A 358 -14.09 15.94 -7.32
C ARG A 358 -15.56 16.09 -6.89
N ARG A 359 -16.06 15.23 -6.00
CA ARG A 359 -17.46 15.26 -5.50
C ARG A 359 -17.83 16.57 -4.81
N ASP A 360 -16.86 17.29 -4.23
CA ASP A 360 -17.06 18.51 -3.46
C ASP A 360 -16.91 19.81 -4.28
N GLU A 361 -16.55 19.72 -5.57
CA GLU A 361 -16.24 20.90 -6.42
C GLU A 361 -17.36 21.96 -6.41
N GLY A 362 -18.63 21.52 -6.46
CA GLY A 362 -19.78 22.43 -6.49
C GLY A 362 -20.08 23.12 -5.15
N ALA A 363 -19.66 22.54 -4.02
CA ALA A 363 -19.94 23.07 -2.68
C ALA A 363 -18.87 24.05 -2.19
N LEU A 364 -17.65 23.97 -2.72
CA LEU A 364 -16.48 24.70 -2.23
C LEU A 364 -16.06 25.88 -3.14
N GLY A 365 -16.73 26.09 -4.27
CA GLY A 365 -16.48 27.24 -5.15
C GLY A 365 -15.15 27.19 -5.91
N GLY A 366 -14.58 25.99 -6.11
CA GLY A 366 -13.34 25.76 -6.86
C GLY A 366 -13.23 24.34 -7.43
N GLU A 367 -12.46 24.20 -8.52
CA GLU A 367 -12.28 22.96 -9.33
C GLU A 367 -11.19 22.02 -8.76
N ALA A 368 -11.06 21.92 -7.44
CA ALA A 368 -9.90 21.31 -6.81
C ALA A 368 -10.26 19.99 -6.09
N PRO A 369 -9.63 18.85 -6.46
CA PRO A 369 -9.93 17.55 -5.85
C PRO A 369 -9.43 17.42 -4.42
N ARG A 370 -10.03 16.49 -3.68
CA ARG A 370 -9.65 16.11 -2.31
C ARG A 370 -9.38 14.62 -2.24
N LEU A 371 -8.65 14.19 -1.21
CA LEU A 371 -8.30 12.78 -1.04
C LEU A 371 -9.35 12.05 -0.20
N TYR A 372 -9.75 10.88 -0.68
CA TYR A 372 -10.69 10.01 0.02
C TYR A 372 -10.15 8.58 0.09
N ALA A 373 -10.72 7.80 1.00
CA ALA A 373 -10.38 6.41 1.20
C ALA A 373 -11.62 5.53 1.39
N GLN A 374 -11.46 4.24 1.09
CA GLN A 374 -12.39 3.17 1.44
C GLN A 374 -11.60 1.99 1.99
N ARG A 375 -12.04 1.49 3.15
CA ARG A 375 -11.52 0.25 3.75
C ARG A 375 -12.36 -0.93 3.30
N LEU A 376 -11.73 -2.06 3.00
CA LEU A 376 -12.40 -3.30 2.63
C LEU A 376 -11.80 -4.49 3.37
N GLY A 377 -12.64 -5.40 3.85
CA GLY A 377 -12.17 -6.65 4.45
C GLY A 377 -11.45 -7.55 3.44
N ALA A 378 -10.78 -8.60 3.92
CA ALA A 378 -10.16 -9.64 3.07
C ALA A 378 -11.14 -10.26 2.06
N ASP A 379 -12.43 -10.30 2.39
CA ASP A 379 -13.52 -10.79 1.55
C ASP A 379 -14.06 -9.73 0.56
N GLY A 380 -13.48 -8.53 0.55
CA GLY A 380 -13.86 -7.41 -0.31
C GLY A 380 -15.11 -6.66 0.16
N ARG A 381 -15.62 -6.91 1.37
CA ARG A 381 -16.76 -6.17 1.90
C ARG A 381 -16.35 -4.77 2.37
N LEU A 382 -17.20 -3.77 2.14
CA LEU A 382 -16.96 -2.40 2.61
C LEU A 382 -16.96 -2.33 4.14
N LEU A 383 -15.94 -1.68 4.69
CA LEU A 383 -15.79 -1.43 6.13
C LEU A 383 -16.06 0.06 6.41
N GLY A 384 -17.30 0.38 6.80
CA GLY A 384 -17.74 1.77 6.97
C GLY A 384 -17.93 2.49 5.62
N GLY A 385 -18.18 3.79 5.68
CA GLY A 385 -18.29 4.65 4.50
C GLY A 385 -16.95 5.24 4.05
N ASN A 386 -16.96 6.00 2.96
CA ASN A 386 -15.75 6.69 2.50
C ASN A 386 -15.24 7.66 3.59
N VAL A 387 -13.93 7.64 3.82
CA VAL A 387 -13.24 8.51 4.76
C VAL A 387 -12.59 9.64 3.98
N LEU A 388 -12.84 10.88 4.39
CA LEU A 388 -12.15 12.05 3.87
C LEU A 388 -10.75 12.13 4.50
N LEU A 389 -9.71 12.16 3.66
CA LEU A 389 -8.31 12.19 4.12
C LEU A 389 -7.69 13.58 4.13
N SER A 390 -8.27 14.55 3.41
CA SER A 390 -7.72 15.90 3.31
C SER A 390 -8.76 16.99 3.58
N GLU A 391 -8.51 17.88 4.53
CA GLU A 391 -9.35 19.07 4.71
C GLU A 391 -9.13 20.06 3.56
N GLU A 392 -7.89 20.20 3.13
CA GLU A 392 -7.46 20.95 1.97
C GLU A 392 -7.90 20.31 0.64
N ALA A 393 -8.04 21.17 -0.38
CA ALA A 393 -8.36 20.81 -1.75
C ALA A 393 -7.15 21.08 -2.67
N GLY A 394 -7.20 20.55 -3.89
CA GLY A 394 -6.13 20.64 -4.87
C GLY A 394 -5.08 19.55 -4.70
N LEU A 395 -5.47 18.40 -4.15
CA LEU A 395 -4.57 17.25 -3.98
C LEU A 395 -4.89 16.18 -5.02
N GLU A 396 -3.88 15.73 -5.77
CA GLU A 396 -4.04 14.79 -6.89
C GLU A 396 -3.01 13.65 -6.83
N TYR A 397 -3.29 12.58 -7.58
CA TYR A 397 -2.39 11.43 -7.78
C TYR A 397 -1.88 10.79 -6.47
N PRO A 398 -2.76 10.43 -5.53
CA PRO A 398 -2.28 9.94 -4.25
C PRO A 398 -1.68 8.53 -4.36
N THR A 399 -0.75 8.20 -3.48
CA THR A 399 -0.14 6.86 -3.35
C THR A 399 -0.05 6.43 -1.89
N LEU A 400 0.04 5.12 -1.63
CA LEU A 400 0.14 4.55 -0.29
C LEU A 400 1.26 3.52 -0.19
N ALA A 401 1.84 3.44 1.01
CA ALA A 401 2.66 2.31 1.43
C ALA A 401 2.34 1.93 2.87
N GLN A 402 2.34 0.64 3.17
CA GLN A 402 2.21 0.12 4.54
C GLN A 402 3.60 -0.04 5.15
N GLY A 403 3.92 0.76 6.17
CA GLY A 403 5.12 0.56 7.00
C GLY A 403 4.92 -0.51 8.08
N THR A 404 5.84 -0.60 9.02
CA THR A 404 5.74 -1.49 10.19
C THR A 404 4.59 -1.12 11.13
N ARG A 405 4.24 0.16 11.30
CA ARG A 405 3.17 0.62 12.22
C ARG A 405 2.17 1.60 11.59
N ARG A 406 2.58 2.35 10.57
CA ARG A 406 1.77 3.41 9.93
C ARG A 406 1.54 3.16 8.45
N LEU A 407 0.56 3.86 7.89
CA LEU A 407 0.36 3.98 6.45
C LEU A 407 0.97 5.31 5.99
N GLY A 408 1.95 5.28 5.10
CA GLY A 408 2.44 6.47 4.42
C GLY A 408 1.49 6.87 3.29
N LEU A 409 1.25 8.16 3.14
CA LEU A 409 0.44 8.78 2.09
C LEU A 409 1.24 9.92 1.46
N ALA A 410 1.50 9.81 0.16
CA ALA A 410 2.05 10.91 -0.63
C ALA A 410 1.07 11.32 -1.73
N HIS A 411 1.13 12.59 -2.15
CA HIS A 411 0.26 13.15 -3.18
C HIS A 411 0.92 14.39 -3.79
N THR A 412 0.46 14.81 -4.97
CA THR A 412 0.80 16.14 -5.48
C THR A 412 -0.11 17.20 -4.85
N VAL A 413 0.40 18.42 -4.80
CA VAL A 413 -0.32 19.64 -4.44
C VAL A 413 -0.36 20.51 -5.67
N HIS A 414 -1.58 20.77 -6.15
CA HIS A 414 -1.82 21.63 -7.31
C HIS A 414 -1.33 23.05 -7.04
N GLY A 415 -0.60 23.61 -8.00
CA GLY A 415 0.01 24.93 -7.92
C GLY A 415 0.99 25.16 -9.06
N GLU A 416 1.52 26.38 -9.15
CA GLU A 416 2.56 26.76 -10.09
C GLU A 416 3.74 27.35 -9.27
N PRO A 417 4.77 26.56 -8.94
CA PRO A 417 4.99 25.16 -9.36
C PRO A 417 4.16 24.15 -8.56
N SER A 418 3.90 22.97 -9.15
CA SER A 418 3.33 21.84 -8.43
C SER A 418 4.34 21.28 -7.44
N ARG A 419 3.88 20.88 -6.26
CA ARG A 419 4.75 20.35 -5.18
C ARG A 419 4.23 19.01 -4.68
N LEU A 420 4.98 18.33 -3.83
CA LEU A 420 4.54 17.09 -3.20
C LEU A 420 4.35 17.25 -1.70
N GLY A 421 3.35 16.55 -1.17
CA GLY A 421 3.10 16.43 0.27
C GLY A 421 3.24 14.98 0.73
N PHE A 422 3.69 14.81 1.97
CA PHE A 422 3.81 13.51 2.62
C PHE A 422 3.20 13.55 4.02
N ARG A 423 2.44 12.52 4.37
CA ARG A 423 1.85 12.34 5.70
C ARG A 423 1.73 10.86 6.06
N VAL A 424 1.55 10.58 7.34
CA VAL A 424 1.34 9.23 7.86
C VAL A 424 -0.01 9.12 8.55
N LEU A 425 -0.69 8.00 8.33
CA LEU A 425 -1.99 7.67 8.87
C LEU A 425 -1.89 6.49 9.85
N ASP A 426 -2.80 6.45 10.82
CA ASP A 426 -3.01 5.28 11.66
C ASP A 426 -3.84 4.19 10.94
N ALA A 427 -4.01 3.04 11.60
CA ALA A 427 -4.79 1.91 11.05
C ALA A 427 -6.29 2.23 10.86
N ARG A 428 -6.79 3.35 11.40
CA ARG A 428 -8.15 3.85 11.21
C ARG A 428 -8.21 5.02 10.22
N LEU A 429 -7.11 5.28 9.51
CA LEU A 429 -6.93 6.36 8.54
C LEU A 429 -6.98 7.77 9.13
N ALA A 430 -6.81 7.91 10.45
CA ALA A 430 -6.63 9.22 11.06
C ALA A 430 -5.19 9.69 10.83
N GLU A 431 -5.02 10.96 10.47
CA GLU A 431 -3.70 11.55 10.30
C GLU A 431 -2.95 11.56 11.64
N ALA A 432 -1.77 10.94 11.66
CA ALA A 432 -0.92 10.87 12.83
C ALA A 432 0.16 11.95 12.83
N ALA A 433 0.76 12.21 11.67
CA ALA A 433 1.74 13.26 11.45
C ALA A 433 1.81 13.63 9.96
N ARG A 434 2.37 14.79 9.66
CA ARG A 434 2.64 15.28 8.30
C ARG A 434 4.02 15.91 8.22
N ALA A 435 4.67 15.80 7.07
CA ALA A 435 5.91 16.52 6.82
C ALA A 435 5.67 18.03 6.87
N GLU A 436 6.58 18.79 7.48
CA GLU A 436 6.46 20.25 7.62
C GLU A 436 6.66 20.98 6.29
N GLU A 437 7.53 20.45 5.43
CA GLU A 437 7.89 21.05 4.15
C GLU A 437 7.30 20.27 2.98
N LEU A 438 6.75 21.01 2.00
CA LEU A 438 6.41 20.46 0.69
C LEU A 438 7.68 20.37 -0.16
N LEU A 439 7.93 19.23 -0.78
CA LEU A 439 9.15 19.02 -1.57
C LEU A 439 8.92 19.27 -3.08
N GLY A 440 10.03 19.49 -3.78
CA GLY A 440 10.11 19.60 -5.23
C GLY A 440 9.43 20.82 -5.84
N ALA A 441 9.62 20.99 -7.14
CA ALA A 441 8.93 22.00 -7.95
C ALA A 441 8.65 21.44 -9.35
N ASN A 442 7.40 21.53 -9.84
CA ASN A 442 6.97 20.86 -11.08
C ASN A 442 7.03 19.34 -10.97
N VAL A 443 6.53 18.84 -9.83
CA VAL A 443 6.49 17.41 -9.50
C VAL A 443 5.50 16.65 -10.38
N THR A 444 5.93 15.49 -10.88
CA THR A 444 5.13 14.51 -11.62
C THR A 444 5.50 13.08 -11.21
N ALA A 445 4.64 12.12 -11.59
CA ALA A 445 4.86 10.66 -11.44
C ALA A 445 5.44 10.27 -10.07
N LEU A 446 4.62 10.21 -9.03
CA LEU A 446 5.11 9.89 -7.68
C LEU A 446 4.95 8.41 -7.34
N SER A 447 5.88 7.85 -6.57
CA SER A 447 5.74 6.51 -5.98
C SER A 447 6.25 6.48 -4.54
N LEU A 448 5.60 5.68 -3.70
CA LEU A 448 5.91 5.58 -2.27
C LEU A 448 6.05 4.11 -1.90
N HIS A 449 7.12 3.78 -1.18
CA HIS A 449 7.41 2.42 -0.78
C HIS A 449 7.86 2.41 0.68
N ALA A 450 7.44 1.39 1.43
CA ALA A 450 7.93 1.16 2.78
C ALA A 450 9.32 0.52 2.73
N LEU A 451 10.23 1.00 3.57
CA LEU A 451 11.62 0.56 3.68
C LEU A 451 11.86 0.26 5.16
N ASP A 452 11.38 -0.90 5.61
CA ASP A 452 11.25 -1.28 7.01
C ASP A 452 10.51 -0.20 7.84
N ASP A 453 11.20 0.44 8.80
CA ASP A 453 10.68 1.49 9.69
C ASP A 453 10.61 2.89 9.02
N ARG A 454 10.72 2.94 7.69
CA ARG A 454 10.78 4.19 6.90
C ARG A 454 9.92 4.11 5.67
N PHE A 455 9.83 5.25 5.01
CA PHE A 455 9.24 5.40 3.69
C PHE A 455 10.24 6.06 2.75
N VAL A 456 10.40 5.50 1.56
CA VAL A 456 11.08 6.16 0.45
C VAL A 456 10.04 6.69 -0.52
N LEU A 457 10.09 7.99 -0.76
CA LEU A 457 9.24 8.71 -1.70
C LEU A 457 10.07 9.11 -2.91
N LEU A 458 9.66 8.68 -4.10
CA LEU A 458 10.28 9.02 -5.37
C LEU A 458 9.36 9.92 -6.19
N TRP A 459 9.97 10.84 -6.95
CA TRP A 459 9.23 11.72 -7.86
C TRP A 459 10.10 12.21 -9.01
N GLU A 460 9.43 12.57 -10.10
CA GLU A 460 10.05 13.23 -11.24
C GLU A 460 9.86 14.74 -11.13
N GLU A 461 10.94 15.48 -11.38
CA GLU A 461 10.93 16.94 -11.33
C GLU A 461 11.32 17.53 -12.68
N GLY A 462 10.48 18.46 -13.16
CA GLY A 462 10.74 19.23 -14.38
C GLY A 462 11.88 20.22 -14.19
N ASN A 463 13.01 20.00 -14.86
CA ASN A 463 14.15 20.91 -14.77
C ASN A 463 13.99 22.07 -15.77
N GLU A 464 13.64 23.26 -15.29
CA GLU A 464 13.58 24.47 -16.13
C GLU A 464 14.97 24.92 -16.64
N ALA A 465 16.06 24.42 -16.07
CA ALA A 465 17.43 24.88 -16.30
C ALA A 465 18.38 23.85 -16.94
N GLY A 466 17.90 22.65 -17.31
CA GLY A 466 18.76 21.53 -17.76
C GLY A 466 18.16 20.69 -18.89
N PRO A 467 18.84 19.60 -19.31
CA PRO A 467 18.50 18.92 -20.56
C PRO A 467 17.16 18.17 -20.53
N GLY A 468 16.60 17.85 -19.36
CA GLY A 468 15.35 17.10 -19.16
C GLY A 468 14.94 16.95 -17.69
N ASN A 469 13.80 16.28 -17.41
CA ASN A 469 13.38 15.92 -16.05
C ASN A 469 14.45 15.09 -15.33
N ALA A 470 14.47 15.15 -13.99
CA ALA A 470 15.31 14.30 -13.15
C ALA A 470 14.45 13.51 -12.16
N LEU A 471 14.96 12.35 -11.74
CA LEU A 471 14.33 11.50 -10.72
C LEU A 471 14.97 11.82 -9.37
N TYR A 472 14.13 12.13 -8.39
CA TYR A 472 14.53 12.41 -7.02
C TYR A 472 13.92 11.39 -6.06
N ALA A 473 14.54 11.26 -4.89
CA ALA A 473 13.96 10.56 -3.76
C ALA A 473 14.26 11.27 -2.44
N ALA A 474 13.42 11.04 -1.45
CA ALA A 474 13.60 11.44 -0.06
C ALA A 474 13.14 10.30 0.85
N VAL A 475 13.72 10.22 2.05
CA VAL A 475 13.38 9.18 3.04
C VAL A 475 12.79 9.81 4.28
N PHE A 476 11.67 9.27 4.74
CA PHE A 476 10.96 9.70 5.94
C PHE A 476 10.83 8.57 6.95
N ASP A 477 10.80 8.89 8.24
CA ASP A 477 10.44 7.94 9.29
C ASP A 477 8.91 7.75 9.38
N GLU A 478 8.47 6.81 10.22
CA GLU A 478 7.04 6.56 10.48
C GLU A 478 6.31 7.66 11.27
N ASP A 479 6.99 8.74 11.64
CA ASP A 479 6.39 9.93 12.24
C ASP A 479 6.44 11.13 11.27
N ALA A 480 6.65 10.86 9.98
CA ALA A 480 6.75 11.83 8.89
C ALA A 480 7.89 12.85 9.01
N ARG A 481 8.97 12.52 9.74
CA ARG A 481 10.19 13.34 9.78
C ARG A 481 11.09 12.99 8.62
N LEU A 482 11.65 14.00 7.98
CA LEU A 482 12.63 13.83 6.90
C LEU A 482 13.95 13.29 7.48
N VAL A 483 14.34 12.09 7.06
CA VAL A 483 15.56 11.40 7.49
C VAL A 483 16.68 11.61 6.50
N VAL A 484 16.39 11.46 5.20
CA VAL A 484 17.33 11.76 4.11
C VAL A 484 16.70 12.80 3.20
N PRO A 485 17.35 13.96 3.00
CA PRO A 485 16.79 15.02 2.17
C PRO A 485 16.70 14.60 0.69
N ALA A 486 15.91 15.36 -0.05
CA ALA A 486 15.73 15.19 -1.50
C ALA A 486 17.09 15.04 -2.21
N THR A 487 17.31 13.89 -2.81
CA THR A 487 18.55 13.51 -3.48
C THR A 487 18.23 13.05 -4.90
N THR A 488 19.06 13.46 -5.86
CA THR A 488 18.91 13.02 -7.25
C THR A 488 19.31 11.55 -7.40
N ILE A 489 18.38 10.73 -7.86
CA ILE A 489 18.55 9.30 -8.13
C ILE A 489 19.07 9.09 -9.56
N ALA A 490 18.49 9.79 -10.53
CA ALA A 490 18.90 9.73 -11.92
C ALA A 490 18.74 11.09 -12.60
N SER A 491 19.74 11.47 -13.38
CA SER A 491 19.78 12.73 -14.15
C SER A 491 20.74 12.63 -15.33
N GLY A 492 20.82 13.67 -16.15
CA GLY A 492 21.75 13.75 -17.28
C GLY A 492 21.17 13.27 -18.62
N ALA A 493 19.99 12.66 -18.61
CA ALA A 493 19.18 12.42 -19.81
C ALA A 493 18.59 13.75 -20.34
N SER A 494 18.27 13.80 -21.63
CA SER A 494 17.48 14.91 -22.18
C SER A 494 16.01 14.76 -21.84
N PHE A 495 15.56 13.54 -21.58
CA PHE A 495 14.28 13.29 -20.94
C PHE A 495 14.39 12.02 -20.10
N LEU A 496 14.20 12.15 -18.79
CA LEU A 496 13.84 11.05 -17.92
C LEU A 496 12.32 11.04 -17.78
N ARG A 497 11.72 9.85 -17.77
CA ARG A 497 10.30 9.72 -17.48
C ARG A 497 9.98 8.37 -16.90
N SER A 498 8.91 8.36 -16.11
CA SER A 498 8.22 7.18 -15.61
C SER A 498 9.14 6.20 -14.87
N HIS A 499 8.85 5.98 -13.59
CA HIS A 499 9.60 5.04 -12.78
C HIS A 499 8.69 4.04 -12.07
N ALA A 500 9.34 3.00 -11.56
CA ALA A 500 8.79 2.08 -10.59
C ALA A 500 9.90 1.73 -9.61
N ALA A 501 9.55 1.53 -8.35
CA ALA A 501 10.48 1.06 -7.34
C ALA A 501 9.89 -0.10 -6.55
N ARG A 502 10.78 -0.89 -5.96
CA ARG A 502 10.43 -2.00 -5.08
C ARG A 502 11.41 -2.01 -3.94
N SER A 503 10.86 -2.06 -2.73
CA SER A 503 11.64 -2.19 -1.51
C SER A 503 11.84 -3.66 -1.16
N PHE A 504 13.01 -3.95 -0.61
CA PHE A 504 13.37 -5.21 0.03
C PHE A 504 13.49 -5.05 1.56
N GLY A 505 13.19 -3.87 2.12
CA GLY A 505 13.32 -3.58 3.56
C GLY A 505 14.57 -2.79 3.88
N ASP A 506 15.76 -3.33 3.60
CA ASP A 506 17.06 -2.69 3.87
C ASP A 506 17.60 -1.85 2.69
N ARG A 507 17.00 -2.00 1.50
CA ARG A 507 17.34 -1.35 0.25
C ARG A 507 16.13 -1.33 -0.67
N PHE A 508 16.24 -0.62 -1.78
CA PHE A 508 15.22 -0.61 -2.81
C PHE A 508 15.83 -0.55 -4.20
N ILE A 509 15.14 -1.14 -5.15
CA ILE A 509 15.50 -1.09 -6.57
C ILE A 509 14.59 -0.12 -7.30
N VAL A 510 15.16 0.61 -8.26
CA VAL A 510 14.45 1.57 -9.10
C VAL A 510 14.64 1.19 -10.55
N VAL A 511 13.53 1.13 -11.30
CA VAL A 511 13.51 1.05 -12.75
C VAL A 511 12.92 2.34 -13.31
N TRP A 512 13.58 2.96 -14.28
CA TRP A 512 13.12 4.19 -14.93
C TRP A 512 13.37 4.15 -16.43
N ALA A 513 12.67 5.00 -17.19
CA ALA A 513 12.97 5.22 -18.60
C ALA A 513 13.78 6.52 -18.80
N ASP A 514 14.83 6.46 -19.62
CA ASP A 514 15.56 7.64 -20.05
C ASP A 514 16.03 7.56 -21.51
N ASP A 515 16.33 8.71 -22.12
CA ASP A 515 16.65 8.83 -23.55
C ASP A 515 18.16 8.93 -23.85
N THR A 516 19.02 8.45 -22.94
CA THR A 516 20.47 8.55 -23.11
C THR A 516 21.01 7.76 -24.32
N HIS A 517 20.18 6.92 -24.96
CA HIS A 517 20.54 6.01 -26.05
C HIS A 517 19.61 6.09 -27.28
N THR A 518 19.19 7.31 -27.67
CA THR A 518 18.37 7.68 -28.85
C THR A 518 16.86 7.49 -28.75
N ASP A 519 16.38 6.36 -28.24
CA ASP A 519 14.98 6.12 -27.86
C ASP A 519 14.87 6.06 -26.32
N TYR A 520 13.67 6.10 -25.76
CA TYR A 520 13.50 5.84 -24.32
C TYR A 520 13.81 4.38 -24.01
N GLU A 521 14.70 4.13 -23.06
CA GLU A 521 15.09 2.79 -22.65
C GLU A 521 14.99 2.63 -21.14
N LEU A 522 14.69 1.41 -20.70
CA LEU A 522 14.61 1.09 -19.28
C LEU A 522 15.99 0.85 -18.69
N PHE A 523 16.22 1.45 -17.53
CA PHE A 523 17.41 1.25 -16.71
C PHE A 523 17.02 0.79 -15.32
N VAL A 524 17.93 0.10 -14.66
CA VAL A 524 17.75 -0.38 -13.30
C VAL A 524 18.98 -0.09 -12.44
N GLN A 525 18.74 0.24 -11.17
CA GLN A 525 19.78 0.36 -10.16
C GLN A 525 19.22 0.17 -8.74
N THR A 526 20.02 -0.40 -7.85
CA THR A 526 19.70 -0.58 -6.44
C THR A 526 20.25 0.59 -5.62
N PHE A 527 19.54 0.98 -4.56
CA PHE A 527 19.89 2.07 -3.65
C PHE A 527 19.66 1.65 -2.20
N GLY A 528 20.52 2.11 -1.29
CA GLY A 528 20.29 1.96 0.14
C GLY A 528 19.34 3.01 0.71
N PRO A 529 18.95 2.91 1.99
CA PRO A 529 18.12 3.89 2.72
C PRO A 529 18.80 5.27 2.83
N ASP A 530 20.10 5.33 2.58
CA ASP A 530 20.89 6.56 2.47
C ASP A 530 20.79 7.22 1.08
N LEU A 531 19.99 6.65 0.16
CA LEU A 531 19.84 7.03 -1.24
C LEU A 531 21.13 6.93 -2.06
N VAL A 532 22.13 6.18 -1.56
CA VAL A 532 23.38 5.95 -2.28
C VAL A 532 23.24 4.69 -3.14
N ALA A 533 23.68 4.75 -4.39
CA ALA A 533 23.63 3.63 -5.31
C ALA A 533 24.45 2.43 -4.82
N ARG A 534 23.90 1.23 -5.00
CA ARG A 534 24.51 -0.06 -4.74
C ARG A 534 24.72 -0.76 -6.10
N GLY A 535 25.95 -0.75 -6.59
CA GLY A 535 26.30 -1.30 -7.90
C GLY A 535 26.12 -0.34 -9.08
N GLU A 536 26.42 -0.83 -10.28
CA GLU A 536 26.37 -0.06 -11.51
C GLU A 536 24.96 -0.03 -12.12
N ARG A 537 24.64 1.05 -12.82
CA ARG A 537 23.41 1.18 -13.61
C ARG A 537 23.41 0.16 -14.75
N ALA A 538 22.37 -0.68 -14.85
CA ALA A 538 22.18 -1.61 -15.95
C ALA A 538 21.06 -1.15 -16.89
N ARG A 539 21.23 -1.39 -18.20
CA ARG A 539 20.20 -1.18 -19.24
C ARG A 539 19.40 -2.46 -19.45
N LEU A 540 18.08 -2.37 -19.48
CA LEU A 540 17.16 -3.50 -19.58
C LEU A 540 16.60 -3.72 -20.97
N THR A 541 16.41 -2.64 -21.74
CA THR A 541 15.85 -2.68 -23.09
C THR A 541 16.80 -2.06 -24.09
N ASN A 542 16.84 -2.58 -25.31
CA ASN A 542 17.75 -2.15 -26.37
C ASN A 542 17.18 -2.31 -27.78
N GLU A 543 15.87 -2.53 -27.87
CA GLU A 543 15.16 -2.70 -29.14
C GLU A 543 14.83 -1.32 -29.72
N GLN A 544 14.65 -1.23 -31.02
CA GLN A 544 14.23 0.03 -31.65
C GLN A 544 12.84 0.43 -31.13
N GLY A 545 12.67 1.68 -30.69
CA GLY A 545 11.41 2.23 -30.17
C GLY A 545 11.38 2.38 -28.65
N ASP A 546 10.50 3.26 -28.18
CA ASP A 546 10.43 3.63 -26.76
C ASP A 546 9.98 2.46 -25.86
N SER A 547 10.72 2.24 -24.78
CA SER A 547 10.34 1.44 -23.63
C SER A 547 10.13 2.35 -22.42
N VAL A 548 8.88 2.45 -21.97
CA VAL A 548 8.46 3.45 -20.98
C VAL A 548 7.48 2.88 -19.98
N ASN A 549 7.28 3.64 -18.91
CA ASN A 549 6.27 3.36 -17.91
C ASN A 549 6.45 1.92 -17.35
N PRO A 550 7.47 1.67 -16.52
CA PRO A 550 7.66 0.38 -15.87
C PRO A 550 6.69 0.18 -14.69
N ALA A 551 6.44 -1.07 -14.33
CA ALA A 551 5.90 -1.52 -13.04
C ALA A 551 6.68 -2.78 -12.65
N ILE A 552 7.02 -2.92 -11.37
CA ILE A 552 7.91 -4.00 -10.90
C ILE A 552 7.35 -4.73 -9.69
N ALA A 553 7.56 -6.04 -9.65
CA ALA A 553 7.19 -6.88 -8.53
C ALA A 553 8.28 -7.91 -8.25
N LEU A 554 8.50 -8.20 -6.97
CA LEU A 554 9.34 -9.29 -6.53
C LEU A 554 8.52 -10.58 -6.55
N GLY A 555 8.92 -11.50 -7.41
CA GLY A 555 8.29 -12.81 -7.59
C GLY A 555 8.94 -13.89 -6.72
N PRO A 556 8.53 -15.15 -6.91
CA PRO A 556 9.11 -16.30 -6.24
C PRO A 556 10.62 -16.43 -6.47
N GLU A 557 11.33 -16.98 -5.49
CA GLU A 557 12.76 -17.28 -5.57
C GLU A 557 13.61 -16.06 -5.97
N GLY A 558 13.13 -14.87 -5.63
CA GLY A 558 13.83 -13.63 -5.88
C GLY A 558 13.82 -13.11 -7.30
N THR A 559 13.04 -13.70 -8.20
CA THR A 559 12.93 -13.19 -9.58
C THR A 559 12.21 -11.85 -9.58
N LEU A 560 12.81 -10.80 -10.14
CA LEU A 560 12.13 -9.51 -10.28
C LEU A 560 11.44 -9.43 -11.65
N GLY A 561 10.12 -9.26 -11.65
CA GLY A 561 9.35 -9.04 -12.87
C GLY A 561 9.27 -7.56 -13.22
N VAL A 562 9.39 -7.23 -14.50
CA VAL A 562 9.24 -5.86 -15.02
C VAL A 562 8.19 -5.86 -16.13
N LEU A 563 7.08 -5.17 -15.88
CA LEU A 563 6.02 -4.90 -16.83
C LEU A 563 6.19 -3.50 -17.39
N PHE A 564 6.11 -3.33 -18.71
CA PHE A 564 6.35 -2.03 -19.33
C PHE A 564 5.58 -1.86 -20.63
N GLU A 565 5.53 -0.60 -21.10
CA GLU A 565 4.95 -0.26 -22.39
C GLU A 565 6.07 -0.09 -23.42
N ASP A 566 5.88 -0.66 -24.59
CA ASP A 566 6.92 -0.72 -25.61
C ASP A 566 6.36 -0.42 -27.01
N PHE A 567 7.11 0.36 -27.77
CA PHE A 567 6.73 0.88 -29.09
C PHE A 567 7.51 0.24 -30.25
N ARG A 568 8.23 -0.88 -30.04
CA ARG A 568 9.09 -1.54 -31.03
C ARG A 568 8.42 -2.01 -32.31
N THR A 569 7.10 -2.07 -32.30
CA THR A 569 6.28 -2.44 -33.46
C THR A 569 5.63 -1.23 -34.15
N GLY A 570 5.95 -0.01 -33.71
CA GLY A 570 5.26 1.23 -34.10
C GLY A 570 3.89 1.42 -33.43
N THR A 571 3.42 0.44 -32.65
CA THR A 571 2.22 0.53 -31.81
C THR A 571 2.58 0.20 -30.37
N ARG A 572 1.98 0.91 -29.42
CA ARG A 572 2.19 0.65 -27.99
C ARG A 572 1.60 -0.70 -27.57
N HIS A 573 2.45 -1.58 -27.07
CA HIS A 573 2.06 -2.85 -26.49
C HIS A 573 2.59 -2.99 -25.06
N VAL A 574 2.07 -3.99 -24.35
CA VAL A 574 2.51 -4.30 -23.00
C VAL A 574 3.46 -5.49 -23.07
N TYR A 575 4.66 -5.32 -22.55
CA TYR A 575 5.73 -6.32 -22.51
C TYR A 575 6.14 -6.64 -21.09
N PHE A 576 6.69 -7.82 -20.91
CA PHE A 576 7.20 -8.32 -19.65
C PHE A 576 8.61 -8.87 -19.84
N LEU A 577 9.48 -8.64 -18.88
CA LEU A 577 10.78 -9.28 -18.76
C LEU A 577 11.07 -9.62 -17.30
N THR A 578 12.06 -10.47 -17.08
CA THR A 578 12.57 -10.79 -15.74
C THR A 578 13.99 -10.28 -15.57
N LEU A 579 14.33 -9.92 -14.34
CA LEU A 579 15.70 -9.69 -13.93
C LEU A 579 16.16 -10.91 -13.13
N ALA A 580 17.38 -11.35 -13.43
CA ALA A 580 18.07 -12.32 -12.60
C ALA A 580 18.79 -11.58 -11.49
N CYS A 581 18.82 -12.23 -10.34
CA CYS A 581 19.68 -11.84 -9.25
C CYS A 581 21.07 -12.46 -9.42
N THR A 582 22.11 -11.69 -9.11
CA THR A 582 23.51 -12.11 -9.14
C THR A 582 24.24 -11.61 -7.90
N ASP A 583 25.00 -12.50 -7.26
CA ASP A 583 25.92 -12.21 -6.15
C ASP A 583 27.09 -11.30 -6.56
#